data_AF-A0A955R8I3-F1
#
_entry.id   AF-A0A955R8I3-F1
#
_cell.length_a   1.000
_cell.length_b   1.000
_cell.length_c   1.000
_cell.angle_alpha   90.00
_cell.angle_beta   90.00
_cell.angle_gamma   90.00
#
_symmetry.space_group_name_H-M   'P 1'
#
loop_
_entity.id
_entity.type
_entity.pdbx_description
1 polymer ?
#
loop_
_entity_poly.entity_id
_entity_poly.type
_entity_poly.pdbx_seq_one_letter_code
_entity_poly.pdbx_strand_id
1 'polypeptide(L)'
;MRSHRLALLLLGPTVAAALACGAGSSGRPSGDPRAWSGRAPAPTSEGDVTVRVLPDGSFDPPSVTIHEGATVTWELSDRYRQSIAPLAKGGATCADIAPYEGWYADLTGPMPRNPSGLFILNQDGPGLRQTASGELVSDGPLGAVTDATWASDENVGAFLRLRWNWIQPEAEGRYDWTILDREVEKAVANGKLYSVGVKAGFHGTPAWIFDAGVDRLVFRDYGTHPGSGDCKCGAFMALGNPTQRRYQELYDEMLDELARHLASNAAWYRSLAYVKPSGANLYTVEARLPKRCDCAGVCTERCAVPKDWKDAPNVDASGRICNTRVWAEAGYTPEGLYAFYERQLEHLARNFPEKDFAYLLIHDGFPRVQGRDDYLGCGERKKRSGDLPDPVEQTREILRRGWRTHGERFTIMHAALKAGKPINRLLRTERQPTQFIAEQASNDAHQRSQLRAVVQQGLDDGANFIELYEEPTLQGGASLASYNAELHQRRERAATGDGPRRDPFPATHSYRFGQQGTVNVVNPATCGQPTPAVATVTVIP
;
A
#
# COMPACT_ATOMS: atom_id res chain seq x y z
N MET A 1 43.08 -19.64 9.30
CA MET A 1 44.01 -18.50 9.24
C MET A 1 44.79 -18.55 7.93
N ARG A 2 44.37 -17.77 6.93
CA ARG A 2 45.17 -17.38 5.75
C ARG A 2 44.44 -16.18 5.13
N SER A 3 45.00 -15.00 5.38
CA SER A 3 44.45 -13.71 4.98
C SER A 3 44.75 -13.44 3.51
N HIS A 4 43.71 -13.21 2.71
CA HIS A 4 43.85 -12.62 1.38
C HIS A 4 43.56 -11.12 1.47
N ARG A 5 44.64 -10.33 1.29
CA ARG A 5 44.58 -8.90 1.02
C ARG A 5 44.22 -8.72 -0.45
N LEU A 6 43.09 -8.07 -0.74
CA LEU A 6 42.76 -7.61 -2.09
C LEU A 6 43.20 -6.15 -2.23
N ALA A 7 44.01 -5.89 -3.24
CA ALA A 7 44.54 -4.58 -3.58
C ALA A 7 43.48 -3.74 -4.32
N LEU A 8 43.32 -2.50 -3.87
CA LEU A 8 42.53 -1.44 -4.50
C LEU A 8 43.31 -0.91 -5.72
N LEU A 9 42.74 -1.01 -6.90
CA LEU A 9 43.31 -0.45 -8.14
C LEU A 9 42.43 0.72 -8.60
N LEU A 10 42.98 1.93 -8.41
CA LEU A 10 42.48 3.21 -8.90
C LEU A 10 42.81 3.36 -10.39
N LEU A 11 41.80 3.42 -11.26
CA LEU A 11 41.90 4.01 -12.59
C LEU A 11 40.57 4.64 -13.01
N GLY A 12 40.52 5.98 -13.05
CA GLY A 12 39.71 6.72 -14.04
C GLY A 12 40.45 6.75 -15.40
N PRO A 13 39.86 7.28 -16.49
CA PRO A 13 39.24 8.60 -16.51
C PRO A 13 37.93 8.75 -17.32
N THR A 14 37.26 9.87 -17.02
CA THR A 14 36.33 10.71 -17.79
C THR A 14 36.06 10.39 -19.27
N VAL A 15 34.76 10.29 -19.61
CA VAL A 15 34.19 10.79 -20.88
C VAL A 15 32.87 11.49 -20.57
N ALA A 16 32.89 12.83 -20.56
CA ALA A 16 31.69 13.66 -20.56
C ALA A 16 31.39 14.05 -22.02
N ALA A 17 30.33 13.51 -22.60
CA ALA A 17 29.82 13.92 -23.89
C ALA A 17 28.91 15.15 -23.69
N ALA A 18 29.40 16.32 -24.06
CA ALA A 18 28.60 17.54 -24.15
C ALA A 18 27.79 17.51 -25.45
N LEU A 19 26.45 17.45 -25.33
CA LEU A 19 25.54 17.79 -26.42
C LEU A 19 25.45 19.31 -26.53
N ALA A 20 25.92 19.83 -27.66
CA ALA A 20 25.71 21.22 -28.07
C ALA A 20 24.29 21.37 -28.67
N CYS A 21 23.37 22.01 -27.95
CA CYS A 21 22.13 22.53 -28.51
C CYS A 21 22.32 24.00 -28.91
N GLY A 22 21.93 24.32 -30.14
CA GLY A 22 22.04 25.64 -30.75
C GLY A 22 21.23 26.71 -30.01
N ALA A 23 21.84 27.88 -29.87
CA ALA A 23 21.24 29.07 -29.33
C ALA A 23 20.24 29.69 -30.34
N GLY A 24 18.96 29.59 -30.04
CA GLY A 24 17.92 30.46 -30.57
C GLY A 24 17.69 31.62 -29.61
N SER A 25 18.00 32.85 -30.04
CA SER A 25 17.78 34.07 -29.26
C SER A 25 16.28 34.38 -29.18
N SER A 26 15.69 34.19 -27.99
CA SER A 26 14.41 34.80 -27.61
C SER A 26 14.66 35.81 -26.49
N GLY A 27 14.19 37.04 -26.70
CA GLY A 27 14.41 38.17 -25.78
C GLY A 27 13.75 37.94 -24.42
N ARG A 28 14.55 38.06 -23.36
CA ARG A 28 14.06 38.17 -21.97
C ARG A 28 13.63 39.62 -21.71
N PRO A 29 12.43 39.86 -21.15
CA PRO A 29 12.14 41.12 -20.48
C PRO A 29 12.90 41.15 -19.15
N SER A 30 13.79 42.13 -18.98
CA SER A 30 14.44 42.44 -17.71
C SER A 30 13.45 43.13 -16.78
N GLY A 31 12.64 42.35 -16.07
CA GLY A 31 11.88 42.82 -14.91
C GLY A 31 12.76 42.77 -13.67
N ASP A 32 12.96 43.91 -13.04
CA ASP A 32 13.71 44.07 -11.79
C ASP A 32 12.99 43.33 -10.62
N PRO A 33 13.59 42.29 -10.01
CA PRO A 33 12.95 41.52 -8.94
C PRO A 33 12.96 42.21 -7.57
N ARG A 34 13.37 43.48 -7.45
CA ARG A 34 13.55 44.16 -6.15
C ARG A 34 12.42 45.07 -5.69
N ALA A 35 11.26 45.06 -6.35
CA ALA A 35 10.10 45.85 -5.94
C ALA A 35 8.94 44.97 -5.43
N TRP A 36 9.18 44.12 -4.42
CA TRP A 36 8.09 43.61 -3.58
C TRP A 36 7.69 44.72 -2.60
N SER A 37 6.78 45.57 -3.07
CA SER A 37 6.13 46.64 -2.30
C SER A 37 5.34 46.06 -1.12
N GLY A 38 5.26 46.84 -0.03
CA GLY A 38 4.95 46.38 1.32
C GLY A 38 3.77 45.42 1.44
N ARG A 39 4.06 44.19 1.85
CA ARG A 39 3.05 43.22 2.30
C ARG A 39 2.36 43.83 3.52
N ALA A 40 1.04 44.02 3.44
CA ALA A 40 0.27 44.49 4.59
C ALA A 40 0.58 43.61 5.81
N PRO A 41 0.70 44.18 7.02
CA PRO A 41 0.93 43.40 8.23
C PRO A 41 -0.13 42.31 8.35
N ALA A 42 0.30 41.09 8.73
CA ALA A 42 -0.62 39.98 8.89
C ALA A 42 -1.71 40.35 9.90
N PRO A 43 -2.98 39.99 9.65
CA PRO A 43 -4.04 40.22 10.61
C PRO A 43 -3.66 39.55 11.94
N THR A 44 -3.69 40.33 13.01
CA THR A 44 -3.54 39.84 14.38
C THR A 44 -4.92 39.56 14.93
N SER A 45 -5.15 38.33 15.39
CA SER A 45 -6.41 37.91 16.01
C SER A 45 -6.20 37.74 17.51
N GLU A 46 -7.09 38.34 18.29
CA GLU A 46 -7.19 38.16 19.75
C GLU A 46 -7.76 36.78 20.15
N GLY A 47 -8.15 35.94 19.17
CA GLY A 47 -8.76 34.64 19.42
C GLY A 47 -8.60 33.65 18.27
N ASP A 48 -9.48 32.65 18.22
CA ASP A 48 -9.46 31.59 17.21
C ASP A 48 -9.55 32.17 15.78
N VAL A 49 -8.85 31.55 14.84
CA VAL A 49 -8.78 31.97 13.44
C VAL A 49 -9.13 30.83 12.50
N THR A 50 -9.84 31.13 11.42
CA THR A 50 -10.05 30.19 10.31
C THR A 50 -9.13 30.56 9.15
N VAL A 51 -8.40 29.57 8.63
CA VAL A 51 -7.63 29.66 7.38
C VAL A 51 -8.24 28.73 6.36
N ARG A 52 -8.67 29.27 5.22
CA ARG A 52 -9.26 28.51 4.13
C ARG A 52 -8.18 28.00 3.19
N VAL A 53 -8.25 26.73 2.82
CA VAL A 53 -7.48 26.17 1.70
C VAL A 53 -8.39 26.23 0.48
N LEU A 54 -8.11 27.19 -0.41
CA LEU A 54 -8.90 27.49 -1.60
C LEU A 54 -8.78 26.38 -2.66
N PRO A 55 -9.67 26.29 -3.66
CA PRO A 55 -9.66 25.19 -4.64
C PRO A 55 -8.34 25.02 -5.41
N ASP A 56 -7.58 26.11 -5.59
CA ASP A 56 -6.25 26.10 -6.21
C ASP A 56 -5.12 25.66 -5.24
N GLY A 57 -5.47 25.34 -4.00
CA GLY A 57 -4.59 24.92 -2.93
C GLY A 57 -3.95 26.07 -2.15
N SER A 58 -4.19 27.33 -2.51
CA SER A 58 -3.70 28.50 -1.79
C SER A 58 -4.40 28.69 -0.44
N PHE A 59 -3.81 29.49 0.45
CA PHE A 59 -4.32 29.75 1.80
C PHE A 59 -4.89 31.17 1.90
N ASP A 60 -6.05 31.30 2.53
CA ASP A 60 -6.70 32.60 2.82
C ASP A 60 -7.15 32.70 4.30
N PRO A 61 -6.55 33.59 5.10
CA PRO A 61 -5.38 34.41 4.75
C PRO A 61 -4.09 33.55 4.67
N PRO A 62 -3.08 33.97 3.89
CA PRO A 62 -1.80 33.25 3.80
C PRO A 62 -0.88 33.47 5.01
N SER A 63 -1.25 34.37 5.92
CA SER A 63 -0.50 34.60 7.16
C SER A 63 -1.44 35.08 8.26
N VAL A 64 -1.25 34.55 9.46
CA VAL A 64 -2.02 34.91 10.67
C VAL A 64 -1.09 35.10 11.85
N THR A 65 -1.41 36.07 12.71
CA THR A 65 -0.79 36.20 14.03
C THR A 65 -1.85 35.93 15.10
N ILE A 66 -1.58 35.01 16.01
CA ILE A 66 -2.49 34.55 17.06
C ILE A 66 -1.79 34.55 18.43
N HIS A 67 -2.56 34.63 19.52
CA HIS A 67 -2.02 34.48 20.86
C HIS A 67 -1.84 33.01 21.26
N GLU A 68 -0.95 32.75 22.21
CA GLU A 68 -0.79 31.45 22.85
C GLU A 68 -2.12 30.97 23.43
N GLY A 69 -2.48 29.72 23.14
CA GLY A 69 -3.75 29.12 23.52
C GLY A 69 -4.88 29.32 22.50
N ALA A 70 -4.69 30.09 21.43
CA ALA A 70 -5.67 30.21 20.34
C ALA A 70 -5.68 28.98 19.43
N THR A 71 -6.81 28.78 18.74
CA THR A 71 -7.02 27.68 17.80
C THR A 71 -6.98 28.19 16.37
N VAL A 72 -6.23 27.52 15.50
CA VAL A 72 -6.35 27.69 14.05
C VAL A 72 -7.22 26.56 13.50
N THR A 73 -8.30 26.94 12.83
CA THR A 73 -9.16 26.02 12.09
C THR A 73 -8.87 26.13 10.60
N TRP A 74 -8.42 25.04 10.01
CA TRP A 74 -8.23 24.91 8.58
C TRP A 74 -9.54 24.48 7.93
N GLU A 75 -10.02 25.22 6.93
CA GLU A 75 -11.22 24.88 6.14
C GLU A 75 -10.79 24.44 4.73
N LEU A 76 -10.93 23.15 4.43
CA LEU A 76 -10.49 22.54 3.17
C LEU A 76 -11.62 22.62 2.14
N SER A 77 -11.40 23.33 1.03
CA SER A 77 -12.37 23.39 -0.07
C SER A 77 -12.55 22.06 -0.81
N ASP A 78 -11.51 21.23 -0.83
CA ASP A 78 -11.59 19.83 -1.22
C ASP A 78 -10.89 18.96 -0.18
N ARG A 79 -11.68 18.42 0.75
CA ARG A 79 -11.22 17.57 1.86
C ARG A 79 -10.58 16.24 1.42
N TYR A 80 -10.70 15.84 0.16
CA TYR A 80 -10.11 14.61 -0.36
C TYR A 80 -8.75 14.85 -1.02
N ARG A 81 -8.51 16.06 -1.54
CA ARG A 81 -7.26 16.42 -2.22
C ARG A 81 -6.34 17.30 -1.43
N GLN A 82 -6.93 18.18 -0.62
CA GLN A 82 -6.18 19.20 0.07
C GLN A 82 -5.62 18.66 1.36
N SER A 83 -4.37 18.99 1.58
CA SER A 83 -3.68 18.68 2.81
C SER A 83 -2.78 19.85 3.19
N ILE A 84 -2.29 19.76 4.42
CA ILE A 84 -1.47 20.76 5.08
C ILE A 84 -0.34 19.97 5.69
N ALA A 85 0.89 20.36 5.35
CA ALA A 85 2.09 19.76 5.90
C ALA A 85 2.96 20.87 6.52
N PRO A 86 3.43 20.70 7.75
CA PRO A 86 4.34 21.63 8.39
C PRO A 86 5.69 21.56 7.69
N LEU A 87 6.34 22.71 7.60
CA LEU A 87 7.73 22.79 7.18
C LEU A 87 8.62 22.72 8.42
N ALA A 88 9.82 22.16 8.25
CA ALA A 88 10.87 22.20 9.25
C ALA A 88 11.18 23.66 9.63
N LYS A 89 11.73 23.87 10.82
CA LYS A 89 12.05 25.22 11.31
C LYS A 89 12.98 25.95 10.34
N GLY A 90 12.53 27.09 9.81
CA GLY A 90 13.24 27.87 8.81
C GLY A 90 13.06 27.38 7.36
N GLY A 91 12.32 26.28 7.16
CA GLY A 91 11.91 25.77 5.87
C GLY A 91 10.91 26.70 5.17
N ALA A 92 11.00 26.72 3.84
CA ALA A 92 10.19 27.59 2.99
C ALA A 92 9.64 26.89 1.75
N THR A 93 10.05 25.64 1.50
CA THR A 93 9.75 24.90 0.27
C THR A 93 9.22 23.51 0.58
N CYS A 94 8.71 22.81 -0.44
CA CYS A 94 8.25 21.43 -0.32
C CYS A 94 9.36 20.42 0.04
N ALA A 95 10.62 20.73 -0.25
CA ALA A 95 11.75 19.92 0.17
C ALA A 95 11.98 19.99 1.70
N ASP A 96 11.41 21.00 2.35
CA ASP A 96 11.55 21.25 3.79
C ASP A 96 10.36 20.70 4.59
N ILE A 97 9.47 19.88 4.00
CA ILE A 97 8.36 19.28 4.75
C ILE A 97 8.92 18.48 5.92
N ALA A 98 8.44 18.78 7.13
CA ALA A 98 8.90 18.16 8.34
C ALA A 98 8.45 16.68 8.42
N PRO A 99 9.15 15.84 9.21
CA PRO A 99 8.67 14.52 9.56
C PRO A 99 7.34 14.56 10.31
N TYR A 100 6.59 13.46 10.21
CA TYR A 100 5.38 13.19 10.99
C TYR A 100 5.74 12.74 12.41
N GLU A 101 6.25 13.66 13.23
CA GLU A 101 6.58 13.40 14.63
C GLU A 101 6.39 14.63 15.52
N GLY A 102 6.24 14.40 16.83
CA GLY A 102 6.15 15.46 17.83
C GLY A 102 4.85 16.26 17.79
N TRP A 103 4.90 17.50 18.29
CA TRP A 103 3.69 18.31 18.51
C TRP A 103 3.04 18.84 17.22
N TYR A 104 3.79 18.87 16.11
CA TYR A 104 3.28 19.34 14.81
C TYR A 104 2.52 18.26 14.03
N ALA A 105 2.59 16.98 14.41
CA ALA A 105 1.88 15.89 13.74
C ALA A 105 0.36 16.14 13.69
N ASP A 106 -0.18 16.76 14.76
CA ASP A 106 -1.58 17.14 14.86
C ASP A 106 -1.91 18.45 14.10
N LEU A 107 -0.93 19.27 13.71
CA LEU A 107 -1.16 20.47 12.90
C LEU A 107 -1.49 20.10 11.46
N THR A 108 -1.01 18.94 11.02
CA THR A 108 -1.06 18.50 9.64
C THR A 108 -2.47 18.03 9.28
N GLY A 109 -3.55 18.75 9.58
CA GLY A 109 -4.91 18.34 9.20
C GLY A 109 -5.40 16.99 9.74
N PRO A 110 -6.58 16.52 9.30
CA PRO A 110 -7.12 15.25 9.76
C PRO A 110 -6.44 14.08 9.05
N MET A 111 -6.25 12.98 9.77
CA MET A 111 -5.70 11.76 9.19
C MET A 111 -6.80 10.96 8.52
N PRO A 112 -6.61 10.51 7.26
CA PRO A 112 -7.60 9.67 6.59
C PRO A 112 -7.79 8.37 7.38
N ARG A 113 -9.00 8.14 7.89
CA ARG A 113 -9.38 6.92 8.62
C ARG A 113 -10.48 6.13 7.92
N ASN A 114 -10.10 5.01 7.34
CA ASN A 114 -10.91 4.18 6.45
C ASN A 114 -11.42 5.01 5.27
N PRO A 115 -10.51 5.64 4.50
CA PRO A 115 -10.90 6.45 3.35
C PRO A 115 -11.67 5.60 2.32
N SER A 116 -12.71 6.18 1.74
CA SER A 116 -13.54 5.60 0.69
C SER A 116 -13.07 6.02 -0.69
N GLY A 117 -13.60 5.35 -1.72
CA GLY A 117 -13.38 5.71 -3.12
C GLY A 117 -12.74 4.60 -3.96
N LEU A 118 -12.46 4.92 -5.21
CA LEU A 118 -11.79 4.05 -6.16
C LEU A 118 -10.27 4.20 -6.04
N PHE A 119 -9.58 3.06 -5.91
CA PHE A 119 -8.13 2.98 -5.86
C PHE A 119 -7.63 2.14 -7.02
N ILE A 120 -6.52 2.56 -7.63
CA ILE A 120 -5.95 1.87 -8.78
C ILE A 120 -4.75 1.03 -8.38
N LEU A 121 -4.75 -0.26 -8.70
CA LEU A 121 -3.62 -1.15 -8.47
C LEU A 121 -2.51 -0.87 -9.46
N ASN A 122 -1.30 -0.64 -8.94
CA ASN A 122 -0.09 -0.67 -9.77
C ASN A 122 0.18 -2.07 -10.34
N GLN A 123 1.03 -2.15 -11.36
CA GLN A 123 1.46 -3.44 -11.92
C GLN A 123 2.39 -4.21 -10.98
N ASP A 124 2.26 -5.53 -10.98
CA ASP A 124 3.16 -6.44 -10.27
C ASP A 124 4.32 -6.86 -11.19
N GLY A 125 5.07 -5.87 -11.67
CA GLY A 125 6.09 -6.02 -12.71
C GLY A 125 6.48 -4.65 -13.30
N PRO A 126 6.94 -4.59 -14.56
CA PRO A 126 7.03 -3.33 -15.30
C PRO A 126 5.70 -2.58 -15.24
N GLY A 127 5.75 -1.29 -14.95
CA GLY A 127 4.58 -0.42 -14.97
C GLY A 127 4.04 -0.23 -16.39
N LEU A 128 2.84 0.31 -16.48
CA LEU A 128 2.29 0.72 -17.76
C LEU A 128 2.90 2.07 -18.17
N ARG A 129 3.12 2.24 -19.47
CA ARG A 129 3.48 3.51 -20.07
C ARG A 129 2.57 3.77 -21.25
N GLN A 130 2.04 4.99 -21.32
CA GLN A 130 1.28 5.42 -22.49
C GLN A 130 2.25 5.84 -23.60
N THR A 131 2.08 5.27 -24.79
CA THR A 131 2.84 5.65 -25.99
C THR A 131 2.29 6.95 -26.57
N ALA A 132 3.01 7.54 -27.53
CA ALA A 132 2.54 8.73 -28.25
C ALA A 132 1.22 8.50 -29.03
N SER A 133 0.87 7.24 -29.36
CA SER A 133 -0.41 6.88 -29.98
C SER A 133 -1.54 6.68 -28.97
N GLY A 134 -1.26 6.81 -27.67
CA GLY A 134 -2.21 6.58 -26.58
C GLY A 134 -2.32 5.12 -26.13
N GLU A 135 -1.57 4.20 -26.75
CA GLU A 135 -1.54 2.77 -26.37
C GLU A 135 -0.82 2.58 -25.04
N LEU A 136 -1.28 1.62 -24.23
CA LEU A 136 -0.60 1.24 -22.99
C LEU A 136 0.31 0.05 -23.25
N VAL A 137 1.58 0.20 -22.91
CA VAL A 137 2.58 -0.87 -23.01
C VAL A 137 3.19 -1.17 -21.64
N SER A 138 3.43 -2.45 -21.35
CA SER A 138 4.00 -2.92 -20.08
C SER A 138 5.54 -2.90 -20.11
N ASP A 139 6.13 -1.74 -20.37
CA ASP A 139 7.58 -1.52 -20.42
C ASP A 139 8.06 -0.35 -19.55
N GLY A 140 7.17 0.19 -18.71
CA GLY A 140 7.48 1.28 -17.80
C GLY A 140 8.32 0.86 -16.60
N PRO A 141 8.74 1.83 -15.76
CA PRO A 141 9.48 1.54 -14.53
C PRO A 141 8.74 0.54 -13.64
N LEU A 142 9.48 -0.28 -12.90
CA LEU A 142 8.89 -1.30 -12.03
C LEU A 142 7.87 -0.70 -11.06
N GLY A 143 6.69 -1.34 -11.01
CA GLY A 143 5.59 -0.96 -10.12
C GLY A 143 4.99 0.41 -10.40
N ALA A 144 5.30 1.04 -11.54
CA ALA A 144 4.82 2.38 -11.83
C ALA A 144 3.32 2.43 -12.11
N VAL A 145 2.67 3.44 -11.53
CA VAL A 145 1.34 3.90 -11.89
C VAL A 145 1.51 5.05 -12.88
N THR A 146 0.66 5.10 -13.91
CA THR A 146 0.76 6.14 -14.95
C THR A 146 0.44 7.53 -14.39
N ASP A 147 1.03 8.56 -15.00
CA ASP A 147 0.75 9.94 -14.62
C ASP A 147 -0.72 10.31 -14.86
N ALA A 148 -1.35 9.71 -15.88
CA ALA A 148 -2.78 9.86 -16.14
C ALA A 148 -3.64 9.33 -14.99
N THR A 149 -3.28 8.18 -14.40
CA THR A 149 -3.96 7.64 -13.21
C THR A 149 -3.82 8.57 -12.01
N TRP A 150 -2.64 9.17 -11.80
CA TRP A 150 -2.43 10.09 -10.67
C TRP A 150 -3.18 11.41 -10.83
N ALA A 151 -3.23 11.95 -12.05
CA ALA A 151 -3.93 13.19 -12.36
C ALA A 151 -5.46 13.04 -12.47
N SER A 152 -5.97 11.83 -12.67
CA SER A 152 -7.38 11.58 -12.95
C SER A 152 -8.30 11.87 -11.77
N ASP A 153 -9.45 12.50 -12.01
CA ASP A 153 -10.50 12.71 -11.01
C ASP A 153 -11.35 11.47 -10.74
N GLU A 154 -11.10 10.40 -11.50
CA GLU A 154 -11.87 9.16 -11.44
C GLU A 154 -11.44 8.23 -10.30
N ASN A 155 -10.32 8.49 -9.65
CA ASN A 155 -9.82 7.74 -8.50
C ASN A 155 -9.38 8.66 -7.37
N VAL A 156 -9.49 8.16 -6.15
CA VAL A 156 -9.03 8.84 -4.92
C VAL A 156 -7.57 8.53 -4.64
N GLY A 157 -7.07 7.39 -5.14
CA GLY A 157 -5.71 6.97 -4.90
C GLY A 157 -5.26 5.77 -5.71
N ALA A 158 -4.15 5.18 -5.28
CA ALA A 158 -3.61 3.94 -5.83
C ALA A 158 -3.24 2.95 -4.73
N PHE A 159 -3.23 1.66 -5.04
CA PHE A 159 -2.65 0.63 -4.20
C PHE A 159 -1.27 0.25 -4.74
N LEU A 160 -0.24 0.55 -3.95
CA LEU A 160 1.16 0.25 -4.23
C LEU A 160 1.48 -1.16 -3.72
N ARG A 161 1.47 -2.13 -4.64
CA ARG A 161 1.95 -3.49 -4.40
C ARG A 161 3.46 -3.51 -4.53
N LEU A 162 4.13 -3.63 -3.40
CA LEU A 162 5.58 -3.73 -3.33
C LEU A 162 6.00 -5.17 -3.07
N ARG A 163 7.19 -5.53 -3.55
CA ARG A 163 7.83 -6.79 -3.21
C ARG A 163 8.91 -6.52 -2.18
N TRP A 164 9.09 -7.42 -1.23
CA TRP A 164 10.16 -7.29 -0.24
C TRP A 164 11.53 -7.15 -0.90
N ASN A 165 11.78 -7.90 -1.98
CA ASN A 165 13.04 -7.82 -2.72
C ASN A 165 13.20 -6.56 -3.59
N TRP A 166 12.16 -5.75 -3.73
CA TRP A 166 12.28 -4.43 -4.35
C TRP A 166 12.71 -3.38 -3.35
N ILE A 167 12.22 -3.47 -2.12
CA ILE A 167 12.53 -2.49 -1.07
C ILE A 167 13.73 -2.89 -0.22
N GLN A 168 14.14 -4.15 -0.24
CA GLN A 168 15.30 -4.66 0.50
C GLN A 168 16.02 -5.72 -0.36
N PRO A 169 16.66 -5.31 -1.48
CA PRO A 169 17.16 -6.23 -2.49
C PRO A 169 18.38 -7.04 -2.04
N GLU A 170 19.25 -6.46 -1.21
CA GLU A 170 20.61 -6.98 -1.00
C GLU A 170 20.80 -7.71 0.33
N ALA A 171 20.42 -7.10 1.45
CA ALA A 171 20.75 -7.58 2.79
C ALA A 171 19.88 -6.95 3.88
N GLU A 172 19.99 -7.50 5.10
CA GLU A 172 19.42 -6.94 6.33
C GLU A 172 19.83 -5.48 6.50
N GLY A 173 18.86 -4.61 6.83
CA GLY A 173 19.08 -3.18 7.02
C GLY A 173 19.39 -2.35 5.76
N ARG A 174 19.40 -2.92 4.55
CA ARG A 174 19.68 -2.20 3.29
C ARG A 174 18.44 -2.01 2.44
N TYR A 175 17.83 -0.83 2.56
CA TYR A 175 16.58 -0.51 1.88
C TYR A 175 16.77 0.31 0.60
N ASP A 176 15.94 0.05 -0.40
CA ASP A 176 15.80 0.84 -1.63
C ASP A 176 14.35 1.32 -1.75
N TRP A 177 14.15 2.61 -1.47
CA TRP A 177 12.82 3.22 -1.50
C TRP A 177 12.44 3.82 -2.85
N THR A 178 13.29 3.69 -3.89
CA THR A 178 13.12 4.37 -5.18
C THR A 178 11.73 4.19 -5.81
N ILE A 179 11.18 2.97 -5.73
CA ILE A 179 9.84 2.69 -6.27
C ILE A 179 8.75 3.33 -5.42
N LEU A 180 8.88 3.26 -4.08
CA LEU A 180 7.91 3.84 -3.16
C LEU A 180 7.90 5.37 -3.28
N ASP A 181 9.07 6.00 -3.22
CA ASP A 181 9.24 7.46 -3.24
C ASP A 181 8.63 8.06 -4.50
N ARG A 182 8.97 7.49 -5.66
CA ARG A 182 8.44 7.93 -6.96
C ARG A 182 6.91 7.95 -6.98
N GLU A 183 6.26 6.91 -6.46
CA GLU A 183 4.79 6.81 -6.49
C GLU A 183 4.13 7.65 -5.39
N VAL A 184 4.73 7.73 -4.21
CA VAL A 184 4.21 8.54 -3.09
C VAL A 184 4.34 10.03 -3.39
N GLU A 185 5.44 10.47 -3.99
CA GLU A 185 5.62 11.86 -4.44
C GLU A 185 4.55 12.23 -5.48
N LYS A 186 4.26 11.36 -6.44
CA LYS A 186 3.18 11.57 -7.40
C LYS A 186 1.81 11.61 -6.73
N ALA A 187 1.56 10.72 -5.77
CA ALA A 187 0.30 10.73 -5.01
C ALA A 187 0.11 12.09 -4.32
N VAL A 188 1.12 12.53 -3.57
CA VAL A 188 1.11 13.80 -2.82
C VAL A 188 0.97 15.00 -3.74
N ALA A 189 1.73 15.06 -4.84
CA ALA A 189 1.68 16.16 -5.80
C ALA A 189 0.32 16.29 -6.52
N ASN A 190 -0.48 15.22 -6.56
CA ASN A 190 -1.82 15.22 -7.16
C ASN A 190 -2.94 15.25 -6.12
N GLY A 191 -2.63 15.43 -4.83
CA GLY A 191 -3.63 15.36 -3.76
C GLY A 191 -4.33 14.00 -3.71
N LYS A 192 -3.62 12.93 -4.00
CA LYS A 192 -4.13 11.55 -3.97
C LYS A 192 -3.69 10.84 -2.71
N LEU A 193 -4.46 9.83 -2.36
CA LEU A 193 -4.07 8.86 -1.35
C LEU A 193 -3.34 7.68 -1.99
N TYR A 194 -2.67 6.90 -1.15
CA TYR A 194 -2.14 5.60 -1.54
C TYR A 194 -2.30 4.58 -0.42
N SER A 195 -2.55 3.33 -0.77
CA SER A 195 -2.39 2.21 0.16
C SER A 195 -1.09 1.46 -0.18
N VAL A 196 -0.49 0.81 0.80
CA VAL A 196 0.77 0.07 0.61
C VAL A 196 0.68 -1.33 1.18
N GLY A 197 1.29 -2.29 0.49
CA GLY A 197 1.40 -3.67 0.94
C GLY A 197 2.67 -4.29 0.38
N VAL A 198 3.48 -4.85 1.28
CA VAL A 198 4.76 -5.47 0.91
C VAL A 198 4.60 -6.98 0.93
N LYS A 199 4.49 -7.61 -0.22
CA LYS A 199 4.45 -9.07 -0.27
C LYS A 199 5.86 -9.66 -0.17
N ALA A 200 5.98 -10.90 0.34
CA ALA A 200 7.26 -11.60 0.45
C ALA A 200 8.03 -11.65 -0.89
N GLY A 201 7.31 -11.74 -2.01
CA GLY A 201 7.80 -11.48 -3.36
C GLY A 201 6.89 -12.11 -4.42
N PHE A 202 7.38 -12.24 -5.66
CA PHE A 202 6.60 -12.83 -6.78
C PHE A 202 6.99 -14.28 -7.08
N HIS A 203 8.30 -14.56 -7.07
CA HIS A 203 8.84 -15.93 -7.03
C HIS A 203 9.41 -16.27 -5.65
N GLY A 204 9.01 -15.49 -4.65
CA GLY A 204 9.27 -15.75 -3.25
C GLY A 204 10.09 -14.68 -2.52
N THR A 205 10.55 -15.04 -1.31
CA THR A 205 11.26 -14.18 -0.36
C THR A 205 12.64 -13.75 -0.89
N PRO A 206 13.17 -12.54 -0.56
CA PRO A 206 14.52 -12.14 -0.94
C PRO A 206 15.56 -13.19 -0.56
N ALA A 207 16.52 -13.46 -1.44
CA ALA A 207 17.46 -14.57 -1.25
C ALA A 207 18.30 -14.44 0.04
N TRP A 208 18.70 -13.22 0.40
CA TRP A 208 19.52 -12.93 1.58
C TRP A 208 18.83 -13.30 2.89
N ILE A 209 17.49 -13.37 2.94
CA ILE A 209 16.74 -13.80 4.12
C ILE A 209 17.12 -15.22 4.52
N PHE A 210 17.39 -16.08 3.54
CA PHE A 210 17.81 -17.46 3.79
C PHE A 210 19.24 -17.52 4.34
N ASP A 211 20.12 -16.64 3.85
CA ASP A 211 21.47 -16.48 4.39
C ASP A 211 21.46 -15.90 5.81
N ALA A 212 20.39 -15.17 6.17
CA ALA A 212 20.13 -14.61 7.50
C ALA A 212 19.47 -15.61 8.48
N GLY A 213 19.42 -16.91 8.13
CA GLY A 213 19.01 -17.99 9.03
C GLY A 213 17.53 -18.39 8.95
N VAL A 214 16.80 -17.94 7.91
CA VAL A 214 15.45 -18.43 7.62
C VAL A 214 15.51 -19.67 6.74
N ASP A 215 14.66 -20.66 7.03
CA ASP A 215 14.62 -21.87 6.22
C ASP A 215 14.08 -21.58 4.82
N ARG A 216 14.82 -22.05 3.81
CA ARG A 216 14.39 -21.95 2.41
C ARG A 216 13.44 -23.09 2.07
N LEU A 217 12.16 -22.76 1.87
CA LEU A 217 11.15 -23.73 1.47
C LEU A 217 10.78 -23.54 0.00
N VAL A 218 10.92 -24.58 -0.79
CA VAL A 218 10.54 -24.57 -2.21
C VAL A 218 9.08 -24.96 -2.34
N PHE A 219 8.34 -24.31 -3.22
CA PHE A 219 6.95 -24.65 -3.52
C PHE A 219 6.70 -24.64 -5.02
N ARG A 220 5.61 -25.29 -5.41
CA ARG A 220 5.02 -25.16 -6.74
C ARG A 220 3.52 -24.90 -6.59
N ASP A 221 3.03 -23.76 -7.04
CA ASP A 221 1.59 -23.45 -6.96
C ASP A 221 1.00 -23.22 -8.34
N TYR A 222 -0.19 -23.78 -8.54
CA TYR A 222 -0.90 -23.81 -9.82
C TYR A 222 -1.87 -22.64 -10.03
N GLY A 223 -2.05 -21.76 -9.03
CA GLY A 223 -3.01 -20.66 -9.04
C GLY A 223 -4.45 -21.15 -8.90
N THR A 224 -4.92 -21.98 -9.83
CA THR A 224 -6.27 -22.56 -9.91
C THR A 224 -6.34 -23.98 -9.35
N HIS A 225 -7.54 -24.39 -8.94
CA HIS A 225 -7.79 -25.71 -8.33
C HIS A 225 -7.31 -26.83 -9.29
N PRO A 226 -6.51 -27.81 -8.82
CA PRO A 226 -6.18 -28.99 -9.61
C PRO A 226 -7.50 -29.65 -10.03
N GLY A 227 -7.64 -29.93 -11.33
CA GLY A 227 -8.87 -30.48 -11.91
C GLY A 227 -9.67 -29.53 -12.81
N SER A 228 -9.22 -28.29 -13.05
CA SER A 228 -9.88 -27.36 -13.99
C SER A 228 -9.73 -27.73 -15.48
N GLY A 229 -9.35 -28.97 -15.82
CA GLY A 229 -9.09 -29.41 -17.21
C GLY A 229 -7.80 -28.82 -17.83
N ASP A 230 -7.45 -27.60 -17.45
CA ASP A 230 -6.25 -26.90 -17.91
C ASP A 230 -5.04 -27.30 -17.06
N CYS A 231 -4.24 -28.22 -17.59
CA CYS A 231 -2.96 -28.55 -17.00
C CYS A 231 -1.99 -27.36 -17.13
N LYS A 232 -1.92 -26.52 -16.10
CA LYS A 232 -0.91 -25.45 -15.98
C LYS A 232 0.31 -26.02 -15.27
N CYS A 233 1.52 -25.60 -15.66
CA CYS A 233 2.76 -26.08 -15.04
C CYS A 233 3.03 -25.52 -13.64
N GLY A 234 2.17 -24.61 -13.16
CA GLY A 234 2.39 -23.86 -11.92
C GLY A 234 3.64 -22.98 -12.00
N ALA A 235 3.91 -22.23 -10.94
CA ALA A 235 5.18 -21.52 -10.79
C ALA A 235 5.91 -22.04 -9.55
N PHE A 236 7.22 -22.21 -9.70
CA PHE A 236 8.11 -22.49 -8.60
C PHE A 236 8.41 -21.21 -7.83
N MET A 237 8.61 -21.33 -6.52
CA MET A 237 8.98 -20.23 -5.64
C MET A 237 9.75 -20.73 -4.42
N ALA A 238 10.53 -19.84 -3.80
CA ALA A 238 11.16 -20.09 -2.51
C ALA A 238 10.59 -19.13 -1.46
N LEU A 239 9.95 -19.64 -0.41
CA LEU A 239 9.42 -18.82 0.68
C LEU A 239 10.12 -19.16 1.99
N GLY A 240 10.27 -18.16 2.85
CA GLY A 240 10.52 -18.38 4.26
C GLY A 240 9.26 -18.86 4.98
N ASN A 241 9.42 -19.51 6.14
CA ASN A 241 8.29 -19.91 6.96
C ASN A 241 7.78 -18.73 7.81
N PRO A 242 6.55 -18.22 7.59
CA PRO A 242 6.03 -17.09 8.37
C PRO A 242 5.84 -17.43 9.86
N THR A 243 5.84 -18.71 10.23
CA THR A 243 5.79 -19.15 11.64
C THR A 243 7.16 -19.22 12.30
N GLN A 244 8.25 -19.11 11.53
CA GLN A 244 9.61 -19.09 12.06
C GLN A 244 9.93 -17.70 12.63
N ARG A 245 10.34 -17.65 13.90
CA ARG A 245 10.64 -16.40 14.61
C ARG A 245 11.57 -15.46 13.84
N ARG A 246 12.66 -15.98 13.24
CA ARG A 246 13.62 -15.17 12.48
C ARG A 246 13.02 -14.52 11.24
N TYR A 247 12.13 -15.22 10.51
CA TYR A 247 11.42 -14.64 9.38
C TYR A 247 10.57 -13.45 9.84
N GLN A 248 9.84 -13.63 10.94
CA GLN A 248 8.98 -12.59 11.49
C GLN A 248 9.79 -11.37 11.95
N GLU A 249 10.94 -11.57 12.61
CA GLU A 249 11.87 -10.50 13.00
C GLU A 249 12.31 -9.67 11.79
N LEU A 250 12.81 -10.32 10.75
CA LEU A 250 13.26 -9.63 9.53
C LEU A 250 12.11 -8.90 8.81
N TYR A 251 10.92 -9.50 8.78
CA TYR A 251 9.76 -8.88 8.13
C TYR A 251 9.25 -7.67 8.93
N ASP A 252 9.22 -7.76 10.25
CA ASP A 252 8.82 -6.65 11.12
C ASP A 252 9.83 -5.50 11.08
N GLU A 253 11.13 -5.79 11.08
CA GLU A 253 12.17 -4.77 10.90
C GLU A 253 11.98 -4.00 9.57
N MET A 254 11.60 -4.70 8.50
CA MET A 254 11.25 -4.04 7.24
C MET A 254 10.00 -3.14 7.38
N LEU A 255 8.97 -3.57 8.12
CA LEU A 255 7.78 -2.75 8.36
C LEU A 255 8.09 -1.52 9.23
N ASP A 256 8.99 -1.65 10.22
CA ASP A 256 9.47 -0.55 11.04
C ASP A 256 10.18 0.51 10.18
N GLU A 257 11.05 0.06 9.28
CA GLU A 257 11.80 0.94 8.38
C GLU A 257 10.88 1.59 7.33
N LEU A 258 9.90 0.85 6.80
CA LEU A 258 8.86 1.42 5.93
C LEU A 258 8.07 2.52 6.67
N ALA A 259 7.68 2.28 7.92
CA ALA A 259 6.95 3.25 8.71
C ALA A 259 7.77 4.51 8.99
N ARG A 260 9.03 4.34 9.41
CA ARG A 260 9.94 5.47 9.65
C ARG A 260 10.18 6.28 8.38
N HIS A 261 10.36 5.61 7.25
CA HIS A 261 10.56 6.25 5.96
C HIS A 261 9.32 7.04 5.52
N LEU A 262 8.12 6.45 5.59
CA LEU A 262 6.89 7.19 5.27
C LEU A 262 6.63 8.34 6.25
N ALA A 263 7.01 8.18 7.53
CA ALA A 263 6.92 9.23 8.53
C ALA A 263 8.01 10.31 8.42
N SER A 264 9.07 10.12 7.61
CA SER A 264 10.10 11.15 7.45
C SER A 264 9.60 12.38 6.69
N ASN A 265 8.42 12.29 6.08
CA ASN A 265 7.73 13.39 5.41
C ASN A 265 6.25 13.37 5.80
N ALA A 266 5.79 14.42 6.49
CA ALA A 266 4.40 14.48 6.94
C ALA A 266 3.38 14.38 5.82
N ALA A 267 3.66 14.91 4.62
CA ALA A 267 2.75 14.78 3.49
C ALA A 267 2.64 13.33 3.01
N TRP A 268 3.75 12.60 2.98
CA TRP A 268 3.77 11.18 2.61
C TRP A 268 2.94 10.36 3.61
N TYR A 269 3.21 10.52 4.91
CA TYR A 269 2.48 9.82 5.95
C TYR A 269 0.99 10.15 5.93
N ARG A 270 0.61 11.41 5.68
CA ARG A 270 -0.80 11.80 5.57
C ARG A 270 -1.51 11.13 4.39
N SER A 271 -0.90 11.13 3.21
CA SER A 271 -1.50 10.53 2.01
C SER A 271 -1.62 9.00 2.09
N LEU A 272 -0.98 8.34 3.07
CA LEU A 272 -1.17 6.91 3.32
C LEU A 272 -2.60 6.62 3.82
N ALA A 273 -3.37 5.91 3.01
CA ALA A 273 -4.74 5.47 3.31
C ALA A 273 -4.78 4.23 4.20
N TYR A 274 -4.06 3.18 3.77
CA TYR A 274 -4.07 1.86 4.41
C TYR A 274 -2.69 1.22 4.33
N VAL A 275 -2.33 0.50 5.39
CA VAL A 275 -1.22 -0.47 5.35
C VAL A 275 -1.81 -1.87 5.32
N LYS A 276 -1.35 -2.71 4.40
CA LYS A 276 -1.90 -4.04 4.22
C LYS A 276 -1.01 -5.11 4.85
N PRO A 277 -1.47 -5.82 5.89
CA PRO A 277 -0.75 -6.97 6.42
C PRO A 277 -0.52 -8.01 5.31
N SER A 278 0.71 -8.53 5.19
CA SER A 278 1.11 -9.48 4.15
C SER A 278 2.27 -10.38 4.64
N GLY A 279 3.15 -10.84 3.75
CA GLY A 279 4.30 -11.70 4.10
C GLY A 279 3.96 -13.19 4.15
N ALA A 280 2.77 -13.56 4.66
CA ALA A 280 2.20 -14.90 4.49
C ALA A 280 1.35 -14.97 3.20
N ASN A 281 2.00 -14.80 2.06
CA ASN A 281 1.34 -14.61 0.78
C ASN A 281 1.94 -15.49 -0.35
N LEU A 282 1.23 -15.60 -1.48
CA LEU A 282 1.61 -16.41 -2.64
C LEU A 282 2.22 -15.56 -3.76
N TYR A 283 1.38 -15.09 -4.69
CA TYR A 283 1.78 -14.23 -5.81
C TYR A 283 1.32 -12.79 -5.61
N THR A 284 0.26 -12.61 -4.83
CA THR A 284 -0.38 -11.34 -4.53
C THR A 284 -0.04 -10.95 -3.10
N VAL A 285 -0.51 -9.80 -2.67
CA VAL A 285 -0.55 -9.36 -1.27
C VAL A 285 -1.68 -10.04 -0.47
N GLU A 286 -2.49 -10.89 -1.10
CA GLU A 286 -3.56 -11.63 -0.44
C GLU A 286 -3.01 -12.62 0.58
N ALA A 287 -3.75 -12.80 1.66
CA ALA A 287 -3.42 -13.72 2.74
C ALA A 287 -3.59 -15.19 2.30
N ARG A 288 -2.55 -15.73 1.66
CA ARG A 288 -2.55 -17.09 1.08
C ARG A 288 -1.15 -17.68 1.02
N LEU A 289 -1.01 -18.96 1.37
CA LEU A 289 0.23 -19.71 1.15
C LEU A 289 0.03 -20.82 0.09
N PRO A 290 1.13 -21.32 -0.52
CA PRO A 290 1.10 -22.56 -1.30
C PRO A 290 0.55 -23.69 -0.44
N LYS A 291 -0.52 -24.34 -0.86
CA LYS A 291 -1.30 -25.22 0.04
C LYS A 291 -1.79 -26.52 -0.59
N ARG A 292 -1.39 -26.79 -1.82
CA ARG A 292 -1.88 -27.93 -2.62
C ARG A 292 -0.76 -28.93 -2.84
N CYS A 293 -1.15 -30.19 -3.05
CA CYS A 293 -0.23 -31.24 -3.46
C CYS A 293 -0.48 -31.62 -4.92
N ASP A 294 0.61 -31.84 -5.64
CA ASP A 294 0.58 -32.33 -7.01
C ASP A 294 0.42 -33.86 -7.03
N CYS A 295 -0.83 -34.30 -7.01
CA CYS A 295 -1.17 -35.71 -6.81
C CYS A 295 -1.51 -36.47 -8.09
N ALA A 296 -1.76 -35.77 -9.20
CA ALA A 296 -2.37 -36.40 -10.37
C ALA A 296 -1.34 -37.02 -11.33
N GLY A 297 -0.06 -36.63 -11.31
CA GLY A 297 0.96 -37.11 -12.26
C GLY A 297 0.74 -36.67 -13.72
N VAL A 298 -0.52 -36.44 -14.12
CA VAL A 298 -0.93 -36.02 -15.47
C VAL A 298 -0.28 -34.70 -15.89
N CYS A 299 0.00 -33.81 -14.93
CA CYS A 299 0.67 -32.53 -15.23
C CYS A 299 2.19 -32.59 -15.17
N THR A 300 2.79 -33.50 -14.40
CA THR A 300 4.25 -33.57 -14.28
C THR A 300 4.93 -34.10 -15.53
N GLU A 301 4.29 -34.96 -16.32
CA GLU A 301 4.86 -35.44 -17.59
C GLU A 301 5.06 -34.33 -18.62
N ARG A 302 4.19 -33.30 -18.61
CA ARG A 302 4.27 -32.16 -19.56
C ARG A 302 5.07 -30.99 -19.03
N CYS A 303 5.26 -30.90 -17.72
CA CYS A 303 5.79 -29.73 -17.08
C CYS A 303 7.14 -30.01 -16.45
N ALA A 304 8.19 -29.77 -17.21
CA ALA A 304 9.57 -29.92 -16.76
C ALA A 304 9.84 -29.05 -15.52
N VAL A 305 10.49 -29.65 -14.52
CA VAL A 305 11.10 -28.89 -13.41
C VAL A 305 12.24 -28.07 -13.99
N PRO A 306 12.26 -26.73 -13.80
CA PRO A 306 13.38 -25.93 -14.25
C PRO A 306 14.67 -26.43 -13.59
N LYS A 307 15.79 -26.35 -14.32
CA LYS A 307 17.08 -26.92 -13.89
C LYS A 307 17.45 -26.52 -12.46
N ASP A 308 17.19 -25.27 -12.10
CA ASP A 308 17.56 -24.69 -10.80
C ASP A 308 16.77 -25.27 -9.61
N TRP A 309 15.70 -26.03 -9.87
CA TRP A 309 14.84 -26.63 -8.84
C TRP A 309 14.87 -28.16 -8.82
N LYS A 310 15.63 -28.81 -9.70
CA LYS A 310 15.67 -30.28 -9.79
C LYS A 310 16.21 -30.94 -8.53
N ASP A 311 17.13 -30.27 -7.85
CA ASP A 311 17.78 -30.75 -6.63
C ASP A 311 17.17 -30.14 -5.36
N ALA A 312 15.99 -29.51 -5.47
CA ALA A 312 15.30 -28.96 -4.32
C ALA A 312 14.87 -30.10 -3.36
N PRO A 313 15.04 -29.95 -2.03
CA PRO A 313 14.95 -31.04 -1.06
C PRO A 313 13.58 -31.72 -0.96
N ASN A 314 12.55 -31.09 -1.50
CA ASN A 314 11.14 -31.48 -1.41
C ASN A 314 10.47 -31.64 -2.78
N VAL A 315 11.27 -31.63 -3.85
CA VAL A 315 10.83 -31.95 -5.22
C VAL A 315 11.25 -33.40 -5.48
N ASP A 316 10.29 -34.28 -5.78
CA ASP A 316 10.64 -35.66 -6.10
C ASP A 316 11.28 -35.79 -7.50
N ALA A 317 11.81 -36.97 -7.83
CA ALA A 317 12.48 -37.21 -9.12
C ALA A 317 11.58 -36.94 -10.35
N SER A 318 10.25 -36.91 -10.17
CA SER A 318 9.26 -36.60 -11.20
C SER A 318 8.82 -35.13 -11.20
N GLY A 319 9.33 -34.31 -10.29
CA GLY A 319 8.95 -32.91 -10.16
C GLY A 319 7.68 -32.65 -9.37
N ARG A 320 7.15 -33.65 -8.66
CA ARG A 320 5.97 -33.49 -7.80
C ARG A 320 6.40 -32.92 -6.46
N ILE A 321 5.46 -32.16 -5.89
CA ILE A 321 5.62 -31.53 -4.59
C ILE A 321 4.28 -31.49 -3.86
N CYS A 322 4.31 -31.72 -2.56
CA CYS A 322 3.15 -31.62 -1.69
C CYS A 322 3.32 -30.43 -0.75
N ASN A 323 2.80 -29.26 -1.11
CA ASN A 323 3.10 -28.02 -0.38
C ASN A 323 2.70 -28.10 1.10
N THR A 324 1.62 -28.80 1.46
CA THR A 324 1.22 -29.03 2.87
C THR A 324 2.25 -29.85 3.64
N ARG A 325 2.84 -30.89 3.01
CA ARG A 325 3.94 -31.65 3.60
C ARG A 325 5.16 -30.76 3.86
N VAL A 326 5.52 -29.93 2.88
CA VAL A 326 6.65 -28.99 3.00
C VAL A 326 6.46 -28.07 4.20
N TRP A 327 5.25 -27.51 4.35
CA TRP A 327 4.90 -26.69 5.50
C TRP A 327 4.99 -27.47 6.82
N ALA A 328 4.42 -28.66 6.87
CA ALA A 328 4.43 -29.51 8.06
C ALA A 328 5.85 -29.88 8.51
N GLU A 329 6.71 -30.29 7.58
CA GLU A 329 8.11 -30.62 7.85
C GLU A 329 8.91 -29.40 8.33
N ALA A 330 8.54 -28.20 7.87
CA ALA A 330 9.13 -26.92 8.30
C ALA A 330 8.58 -26.40 9.63
N GLY A 331 7.70 -27.14 10.31
CA GLY A 331 7.13 -26.75 11.60
C GLY A 331 6.02 -25.69 11.52
N TYR A 332 5.41 -25.49 10.35
CA TYR A 332 4.22 -24.65 10.23
C TYR A 332 3.08 -25.19 11.09
N THR A 333 2.39 -24.29 11.80
CA THR A 333 1.17 -24.58 12.55
C THR A 333 0.15 -23.44 12.36
N PRO A 334 -1.16 -23.70 12.52
CA PRO A 334 -2.17 -22.66 12.50
C PRO A 334 -1.92 -21.58 13.57
N GLU A 335 -1.57 -21.98 14.80
CA GLU A 335 -1.29 -21.02 15.88
C GLU A 335 -0.06 -20.15 15.56
N GLY A 336 0.99 -20.72 14.96
CA GLY A 336 2.13 -19.93 14.50
C GLY A 336 1.75 -18.90 13.42
N LEU A 337 0.79 -19.23 12.55
CA LEU A 337 0.26 -18.28 11.56
C LEU A 337 -0.59 -17.18 12.24
N TYR A 338 -1.39 -17.53 13.25
CA TYR A 338 -2.17 -16.54 14.00
C TYR A 338 -1.27 -15.57 14.74
N ALA A 339 -0.26 -16.09 15.45
CA ALA A 339 0.74 -15.29 16.14
C ALA A 339 1.50 -14.37 15.18
N PHE A 340 1.80 -14.83 13.95
CA PHE A 340 2.40 -13.99 12.91
C PHE A 340 1.51 -12.78 12.59
N TYR A 341 0.23 -12.99 12.31
CA TYR A 341 -0.68 -11.89 11.98
C TYR A 341 -0.98 -10.98 13.17
N GLU A 342 -1.13 -11.52 14.38
CA GLU A 342 -1.31 -10.73 15.61
C GLU A 342 -0.10 -9.81 15.83
N ARG A 343 1.11 -10.38 15.80
CA ARG A 343 2.35 -9.63 15.97
C ARG A 343 2.55 -8.57 14.88
N GLN A 344 2.21 -8.89 13.64
CA GLN A 344 2.29 -7.95 12.53
C GLN A 344 1.29 -6.80 12.71
N LEU A 345 0.03 -7.10 13.05
CA LEU A 345 -0.99 -6.07 13.29
C LEU A 345 -0.65 -5.19 14.50
N GLU A 346 -0.04 -5.75 15.55
CA GLU A 346 0.49 -4.99 16.67
C GLU A 346 1.64 -4.05 16.25
N HIS A 347 2.56 -4.53 15.40
CA HIS A 347 3.61 -3.67 14.82
C HIS A 347 3.00 -2.53 14.01
N LEU A 348 2.06 -2.84 13.11
CA LEU A 348 1.37 -1.83 12.33
C LEU A 348 0.60 -0.84 13.22
N ALA A 349 -0.03 -1.32 14.30
CA ALA A 349 -0.72 -0.47 15.28
C ALA A 349 0.22 0.47 16.03
N ARG A 350 1.44 0.04 16.34
CA ARG A 350 2.46 0.88 17.00
C ARG A 350 3.08 1.89 16.04
N ASN A 351 3.45 1.44 14.84
CA ASN A 351 4.19 2.26 13.88
C ASN A 351 3.29 3.18 13.04
N PHE A 352 2.01 2.79 12.89
CA PHE A 352 1.00 3.58 12.22
C PHE A 352 -0.20 3.85 13.12
N PRO A 353 -0.05 4.51 14.28
CA PRO A 353 -1.09 4.60 15.32
C PRO A 353 -2.41 5.20 14.84
N GLU A 354 -2.39 5.98 13.76
CA GLU A 354 -3.55 6.66 13.21
C GLU A 354 -4.01 6.13 11.85
N LYS A 355 -3.37 5.06 11.36
CA LYS A 355 -3.76 4.41 10.11
C LYS A 355 -4.57 3.15 10.37
N ASP A 356 -5.37 2.83 9.39
CA ASP A 356 -6.15 1.61 9.34
C ASP A 356 -5.44 0.55 8.50
N PHE A 357 -5.75 -0.71 8.80
CA PHE A 357 -5.18 -1.88 8.18
C PHE A 357 -6.21 -2.54 7.29
N ALA A 358 -5.82 -2.89 6.08
CA ALA A 358 -6.71 -3.59 5.16
C ALA A 358 -6.22 -5.02 4.91
N TYR A 359 -6.86 -5.98 5.58
CA TYR A 359 -6.59 -7.40 5.40
C TYR A 359 -7.21 -7.91 4.10
N LEU A 360 -6.37 -8.39 3.19
CA LEU A 360 -6.78 -8.91 1.89
C LEU A 360 -7.26 -10.37 2.01
N LEU A 361 -8.58 -10.52 2.05
CA LEU A 361 -9.27 -11.77 2.22
C LEU A 361 -9.36 -12.56 0.91
N ILE A 362 -8.95 -13.83 0.98
CA ILE A 362 -9.27 -14.86 0.01
C ILE A 362 -10.03 -16.04 0.64
N HIS A 363 -10.90 -16.65 -0.16
CA HIS A 363 -11.86 -17.70 0.22
C HIS A 363 -11.29 -19.01 0.76
N ASP A 364 -9.99 -19.27 0.65
CA ASP A 364 -9.34 -20.53 1.05
C ASP A 364 -7.84 -20.23 0.92
N GLY A 365 -7.21 -19.73 1.99
CA GLY A 365 -5.88 -19.10 1.92
C GLY A 365 -4.72 -20.01 2.31
N PHE A 366 -4.91 -20.95 3.23
CA PHE A 366 -3.77 -21.51 3.96
C PHE A 366 -3.63 -23.03 3.83
N PRO A 367 -2.43 -23.59 4.09
CA PRO A 367 -2.17 -25.02 4.08
C PRO A 367 -2.96 -25.70 5.19
N ARG A 368 -3.57 -26.85 4.88
CA ARG A 368 -4.23 -27.69 5.87
C ARG A 368 -3.19 -28.57 6.55
N VAL A 369 -2.61 -28.01 7.60
CA VAL A 369 -1.54 -28.59 8.41
C VAL A 369 -1.89 -28.29 9.87
N GLN A 370 -1.79 -29.30 10.74
CA GLN A 370 -1.96 -29.17 12.18
C GLN A 370 -0.63 -29.43 12.91
N GLY A 371 0.22 -30.28 12.33
CA GLY A 371 1.56 -30.57 12.84
C GLY A 371 2.40 -31.32 11.81
N ARG A 372 3.61 -31.73 12.20
CA ARG A 372 4.60 -32.35 11.32
C ARG A 372 4.09 -33.61 10.61
N ASP A 373 3.34 -34.44 11.31
CA ASP A 373 2.79 -35.70 10.81
C ASP A 373 1.28 -35.62 10.52
N ASP A 374 0.67 -34.43 10.66
CA ASP A 374 -0.76 -34.21 10.47
C ASP A 374 -0.99 -33.06 9.48
N TYR A 375 -1.10 -33.44 8.20
CA TYR A 375 -1.31 -32.53 7.09
C TYR A 375 -2.09 -33.21 5.97
N LEU A 376 -2.77 -32.41 5.13
CA LEU A 376 -3.51 -32.96 3.99
C LEU A 376 -2.55 -33.49 2.93
N GLY A 377 -2.43 -34.82 2.81
CA GLY A 377 -1.60 -35.50 1.83
C GLY A 377 -2.29 -35.75 0.48
N CYS A 378 -1.56 -36.42 -0.43
CA CYS A 378 -2.11 -36.83 -1.71
C CYS A 378 -3.12 -37.99 -1.59
N GLY A 379 -4.27 -37.84 -2.24
CA GLY A 379 -5.31 -38.88 -2.27
C GLY A 379 -6.10 -39.04 -0.97
N GLU A 380 -5.81 -38.24 0.05
CA GLU A 380 -6.54 -38.29 1.32
C GLU A 380 -7.95 -37.70 1.18
N ARG A 381 -8.96 -38.54 1.38
CA ARG A 381 -10.34 -38.08 1.51
C ARG A 381 -10.49 -37.32 2.82
N LYS A 382 -11.21 -36.18 2.79
CA LYS A 382 -11.59 -35.34 3.95
C LYS A 382 -12.05 -36.10 5.21
N LYS A 383 -12.56 -37.33 5.06
CA LYS A 383 -13.11 -38.13 6.18
C LYS A 383 -12.07 -38.70 7.16
N ARG A 384 -10.78 -38.80 6.81
CA ARG A 384 -9.73 -39.25 7.76
C ARG A 384 -9.02 -38.10 8.49
N SER A 385 -9.21 -36.87 8.03
CA SER A 385 -8.57 -35.67 8.59
C SER A 385 -9.51 -34.86 9.49
N GLY A 386 -10.24 -35.54 10.38
CA GLY A 386 -11.21 -34.91 11.27
C GLY A 386 -10.65 -33.76 12.09
N ASP A 387 -9.33 -33.77 12.34
CA ASP A 387 -8.62 -32.78 13.15
C ASP A 387 -7.92 -31.69 12.33
N LEU A 388 -7.88 -31.80 11.00
CA LEU A 388 -7.27 -30.75 10.17
C LEU A 388 -8.21 -29.54 10.03
N PRO A 389 -7.68 -28.31 10.10
CA PRO A 389 -8.49 -27.10 10.00
C PRO A 389 -9.40 -27.08 8.78
N ASP A 390 -10.61 -26.54 8.92
CA ASP A 390 -11.50 -26.25 7.80
C ASP A 390 -10.79 -25.29 6.82
N PRO A 391 -10.99 -25.38 5.49
CA PRO A 391 -10.22 -24.59 4.51
C PRO A 391 -10.23 -23.07 4.74
N VAL A 392 -11.22 -22.56 5.47
CA VAL A 392 -11.34 -21.14 5.83
C VAL A 392 -11.20 -20.85 7.31
N GLU A 393 -11.02 -21.86 8.16
CA GLU A 393 -10.92 -21.68 9.62
C GLU A 393 -9.79 -20.74 10.00
N GLN A 394 -8.61 -20.93 9.41
CA GLN A 394 -7.47 -20.08 9.68
C GLN A 394 -7.73 -18.61 9.30
N THR A 395 -8.36 -18.39 8.16
CA THR A 395 -8.79 -17.06 7.73
C THR A 395 -9.81 -16.47 8.69
N ARG A 396 -10.83 -17.23 9.14
CA ARG A 396 -11.82 -16.75 10.13
C ARG A 396 -11.14 -16.34 11.43
N GLU A 397 -10.21 -17.14 11.92
CA GLU A 397 -9.56 -16.89 13.19
C GLU A 397 -8.68 -15.64 13.14
N ILE A 398 -7.93 -15.43 12.05
CA ILE A 398 -7.19 -14.19 11.81
C ILE A 398 -8.14 -12.98 11.80
N LEU A 399 -9.27 -13.09 11.11
CA LEU A 399 -10.26 -12.00 11.05
C LEU A 399 -10.85 -11.68 12.43
N ARG A 400 -11.19 -12.70 13.22
CA ARG A 400 -11.75 -12.55 14.56
C ARG A 400 -10.75 -11.95 15.54
N ARG A 401 -9.50 -12.44 15.53
CA ARG A 401 -8.41 -11.92 16.37
C ARG A 401 -8.08 -10.48 16.00
N GLY A 402 -7.87 -10.19 14.71
CA GLY A 402 -7.61 -8.83 14.22
C GLY A 402 -8.70 -7.84 14.60
N TRP A 403 -9.97 -8.21 14.41
CA TRP A 403 -11.09 -7.37 14.83
C TRP A 403 -11.19 -7.19 16.35
N ARG A 404 -11.03 -8.27 17.13
CA ARG A 404 -11.10 -8.21 18.60
C ARG A 404 -10.04 -7.27 19.16
N THR A 405 -8.84 -7.28 18.60
CA THR A 405 -7.71 -6.49 19.09
C THR A 405 -7.72 -5.04 18.57
N HIS A 406 -8.07 -4.83 17.30
CA HIS A 406 -7.90 -3.52 16.64
C HIS A 406 -9.21 -2.83 16.25
N GLY A 407 -10.36 -3.49 16.41
CA GLY A 407 -11.68 -2.93 16.16
C GLY A 407 -11.79 -2.33 14.76
N GLU A 408 -12.35 -1.12 14.68
CA GLU A 408 -12.60 -0.40 13.42
C GLU A 408 -11.34 -0.08 12.60
N ARG A 409 -10.14 -0.22 13.19
CA ARG A 409 -8.89 -0.08 12.45
C ARG A 409 -8.58 -1.29 11.56
N PHE A 410 -9.22 -2.42 11.80
CA PHE A 410 -9.04 -3.64 11.03
C PHE A 410 -10.15 -3.80 10.00
N THR A 411 -9.87 -3.34 8.79
CA THR A 411 -10.76 -3.41 7.63
C THR A 411 -10.51 -4.70 6.83
N ILE A 412 -11.59 -5.32 6.34
CA ILE A 412 -11.50 -6.51 5.48
C ILE A 412 -11.72 -6.10 4.04
N MET A 413 -10.84 -6.57 3.17
CA MET A 413 -10.91 -6.35 1.74
C MET A 413 -11.10 -7.67 1.01
N HIS A 414 -12.21 -7.83 0.28
CA HIS A 414 -12.45 -9.01 -0.54
C HIS A 414 -11.74 -8.91 -1.89
N ALA A 415 -10.77 -9.80 -2.12
CA ALA A 415 -10.03 -9.90 -3.36
C ALA A 415 -10.63 -10.97 -4.28
N ALA A 416 -11.69 -10.61 -5.03
CA ALA A 416 -12.23 -11.35 -6.19
C ALA A 416 -13.58 -10.75 -6.67
N LEU A 417 -13.73 -9.42 -6.67
CA LEU A 417 -14.96 -8.79 -7.15
C LEU A 417 -15.16 -9.08 -8.65
N LYS A 418 -16.33 -9.64 -8.98
CA LYS A 418 -16.75 -10.05 -10.32
C LYS A 418 -18.21 -9.69 -10.52
N ALA A 419 -18.54 -9.10 -11.66
CA ALA A 419 -19.92 -8.78 -12.01
C ALA A 419 -20.81 -10.04 -11.97
N GLY A 420 -21.97 -9.95 -11.30
CA GLY A 420 -22.95 -11.04 -11.21
C GLY A 420 -22.50 -12.22 -10.36
N LYS A 421 -21.42 -12.09 -9.57
CA LYS A 421 -21.03 -13.05 -8.54
C LYS A 421 -21.22 -12.40 -7.18
N PRO A 422 -21.93 -13.07 -6.25
CA PRO A 422 -22.10 -12.51 -4.91
C PRO A 422 -20.74 -12.40 -4.22
N ILE A 423 -20.61 -11.39 -3.36
CA ILE A 423 -19.45 -11.28 -2.48
C ILE A 423 -19.22 -12.55 -1.65
N ASN A 424 -17.98 -12.71 -1.21
CA ASN A 424 -17.54 -13.82 -0.39
C ASN A 424 -18.50 -14.11 0.77
N ARG A 425 -19.00 -15.35 0.84
CA ARG A 425 -19.84 -15.81 1.95
C ARG A 425 -19.16 -15.59 3.31
N LEU A 426 -17.85 -15.80 3.38
CA LEU A 426 -17.04 -15.55 4.57
C LEU A 426 -17.12 -14.09 4.98
N LEU A 427 -16.96 -13.15 4.04
CA LEU A 427 -17.07 -11.73 4.33
C LEU A 427 -18.46 -11.39 4.87
N ARG A 428 -19.53 -11.92 4.27
CA ARG A 428 -20.90 -11.72 4.80
C ARG A 428 -21.12 -12.29 6.19
N THR A 429 -20.46 -13.40 6.52
CA THR A 429 -20.69 -14.13 7.78
C THR A 429 -19.84 -13.58 8.92
N GLU A 430 -18.62 -13.16 8.65
CA GLU A 430 -17.65 -12.72 9.68
C GLU A 430 -17.61 -11.19 9.83
N ARG A 431 -18.20 -10.43 8.89
CA ARG A 431 -18.26 -8.96 8.96
C ARG A 431 -18.94 -8.51 10.24
N GLN A 432 -18.34 -7.52 10.88
CA GLN A 432 -18.88 -6.85 12.04
C GLN A 432 -19.70 -5.60 11.64
N PRO A 433 -20.73 -5.19 12.41
CA PRO A 433 -21.57 -4.04 12.06
C PRO A 433 -20.80 -2.73 11.84
N THR A 434 -19.64 -2.59 12.47
CA THR A 434 -18.77 -1.42 12.36
C THR A 434 -17.60 -1.57 11.40
N GLN A 435 -17.50 -2.71 10.73
CA GLN A 435 -16.44 -2.96 9.78
C GLN A 435 -16.83 -2.45 8.39
N PHE A 436 -15.91 -1.71 7.78
CA PHE A 436 -16.01 -1.31 6.39
C PHE A 436 -15.73 -2.50 5.47
N ILE A 437 -16.51 -2.59 4.40
CA ILE A 437 -16.21 -3.49 3.30
C ILE A 437 -15.35 -2.74 2.30
N ALA A 438 -14.23 -3.36 1.98
CA ALA A 438 -13.43 -3.03 0.82
C ALA A 438 -13.47 -4.18 -0.18
N GLU A 439 -13.35 -3.88 -1.46
CA GLU A 439 -13.33 -4.89 -2.51
C GLU A 439 -12.20 -4.63 -3.50
N GLN A 440 -11.69 -5.70 -4.10
CA GLN A 440 -10.69 -5.63 -5.16
C GLN A 440 -11.19 -6.45 -6.34
N ALA A 441 -11.19 -5.84 -7.52
CA ALA A 441 -11.57 -6.49 -8.78
C ALA A 441 -10.71 -7.73 -9.02
N SER A 442 -11.34 -8.79 -9.53
CA SER A 442 -10.59 -9.97 -9.97
C SER A 442 -9.79 -9.70 -11.24
N ASN A 443 -8.78 -10.52 -11.52
CA ASN A 443 -8.04 -10.45 -12.79
C ASN A 443 -8.98 -10.62 -13.99
N ASP A 444 -10.02 -11.46 -13.93
CA ASP A 444 -10.93 -11.65 -15.07
C ASP A 444 -11.68 -10.35 -15.48
N ALA A 445 -11.67 -9.33 -14.62
CA ALA A 445 -12.23 -8.00 -14.87
C ALA A 445 -11.28 -7.06 -15.68
N HIS A 446 -10.21 -7.57 -16.30
CA HIS A 446 -9.38 -6.77 -17.23
C HIS A 446 -10.21 -6.19 -18.42
N GLN A 447 -11.41 -6.73 -18.68
CA GLN A 447 -12.26 -6.23 -19.75
C GLN A 447 -12.96 -4.93 -19.34
N ARG A 448 -12.63 -3.84 -20.04
CA ARG A 448 -13.21 -2.51 -19.89
C ARG A 448 -14.75 -2.50 -19.86
N SER A 449 -15.40 -3.31 -20.68
CA SER A 449 -16.87 -3.39 -20.72
C SER A 449 -17.51 -3.85 -19.41
N GLN A 450 -16.75 -4.51 -18.53
CA GLN A 450 -17.23 -5.03 -17.26
C GLN A 450 -17.00 -4.05 -16.10
N LEU A 451 -16.20 -2.99 -16.29
CA LEU A 451 -15.75 -2.14 -15.19
C LEU A 451 -16.89 -1.52 -14.39
N ARG A 452 -17.89 -0.95 -15.07
CA ARG A 452 -19.08 -0.40 -14.39
C ARG A 452 -19.85 -1.47 -13.63
N ALA A 453 -20.03 -2.64 -14.22
CA ALA A 453 -20.75 -3.74 -13.58
C ALA A 453 -20.00 -4.26 -12.34
N VAL A 454 -18.65 -4.25 -12.38
CA VAL A 454 -17.79 -4.58 -11.24
C VAL A 454 -17.93 -3.53 -10.14
N VAL A 455 -17.78 -2.23 -10.46
CA VAL A 455 -17.93 -1.16 -9.47
C VAL A 455 -19.34 -1.13 -8.88
N GLN A 456 -20.37 -1.29 -9.72
CA GLN A 456 -21.76 -1.37 -9.27
C GLN A 456 -21.98 -2.58 -8.36
N GLN A 457 -21.44 -3.75 -8.70
CA GLN A 457 -21.52 -4.93 -7.84
C GLN A 457 -20.93 -4.65 -6.46
N GLY A 458 -19.76 -4.00 -6.38
CA GLY A 458 -19.16 -3.64 -5.10
C GLY A 458 -20.03 -2.66 -4.30
N LEU A 459 -20.65 -1.68 -4.97
CA LEU A 459 -21.62 -0.78 -4.33
C LEU A 459 -22.85 -1.51 -3.81
N ASP A 460 -23.39 -2.45 -4.59
CA ASP A 460 -24.54 -3.27 -4.22
C ASP A 460 -24.22 -4.20 -3.03
N ASP A 461 -22.98 -4.68 -2.96
CA ASP A 461 -22.47 -5.49 -1.84
C ASP A 461 -22.09 -4.63 -0.61
N GLY A 462 -22.15 -3.30 -0.72
CA GLY A 462 -21.96 -2.35 0.38
C GLY A 462 -20.50 -1.93 0.61
N ALA A 463 -19.66 -2.03 -0.43
CA ALA A 463 -18.31 -1.51 -0.41
C ALA A 463 -18.29 0.01 -0.13
N ASN A 464 -17.33 0.43 0.69
CA ASN A 464 -16.98 1.83 0.89
C ASN A 464 -15.74 2.21 0.08
N PHE A 465 -15.00 1.19 -0.37
CA PHE A 465 -13.71 1.31 -1.01
C PHE A 465 -13.61 0.20 -2.05
N ILE A 466 -13.13 0.52 -3.26
CA ILE A 466 -12.95 -0.48 -4.32
C ILE A 466 -11.58 -0.28 -4.98
N GLU A 467 -10.83 -1.37 -5.10
CA GLU A 467 -9.58 -1.46 -5.83
C GLU A 467 -9.78 -2.06 -7.22
N LEU A 468 -9.26 -1.37 -8.22
CA LEU A 468 -9.38 -1.74 -9.63
C LEU A 468 -7.98 -1.90 -10.23
N TYR A 469 -7.81 -2.85 -11.15
CA TYR A 469 -6.58 -2.91 -11.94
C TYR A 469 -6.44 -1.66 -12.83
N GLU A 470 -5.20 -1.21 -13.05
CA GLU A 470 -4.92 -0.01 -13.84
C GLU A 470 -5.29 -0.12 -15.32
N GLU A 471 -5.11 -1.29 -15.94
CA GLU A 471 -5.38 -1.44 -17.38
C GLU A 471 -6.85 -1.14 -17.75
N PRO A 472 -7.87 -1.64 -17.01
CA PRO A 472 -9.26 -1.24 -17.21
C PRO A 472 -9.55 0.25 -17.15
N THR A 473 -8.88 1.01 -16.27
CA THR A 473 -9.25 2.40 -15.99
C THR A 473 -8.72 3.38 -17.03
N LEU A 474 -7.59 3.07 -17.66
CA LEU A 474 -6.92 3.99 -18.58
C LEU A 474 -7.39 3.89 -20.04
N GLN A 475 -8.14 2.86 -20.41
CA GLN A 475 -8.55 2.64 -21.80
C GLN A 475 -9.76 3.51 -22.27
N GLY A 476 -10.03 4.67 -21.64
CA GLY A 476 -10.92 5.75 -22.13
C GLY A 476 -12.43 5.43 -22.19
N GLY A 477 -13.13 5.42 -21.05
CA GLY A 477 -14.58 5.18 -20.88
C GLY A 477 -15.41 6.41 -20.48
N ALA A 478 -16.67 6.22 -20.07
CA ALA A 478 -17.34 7.32 -19.35
C ALA A 478 -16.88 7.34 -17.90
N SER A 479 -16.79 8.55 -17.37
CA SER A 479 -16.12 8.83 -16.11
C SER A 479 -16.60 7.97 -14.94
N LEU A 480 -15.66 7.47 -14.14
CA LEU A 480 -15.95 6.82 -12.87
C LEU A 480 -16.10 7.82 -11.70
N ALA A 481 -15.92 9.11 -11.94
CA ALA A 481 -15.94 10.13 -10.88
C ALA A 481 -17.25 10.13 -10.06
N SER A 482 -18.39 9.83 -10.69
CA SER A 482 -19.68 9.73 -9.97
C SER A 482 -19.70 8.59 -8.95
N TYR A 483 -18.96 7.51 -9.17
CA TYR A 483 -18.84 6.41 -8.21
C TYR A 483 -18.03 6.81 -6.98
N ASN A 484 -17.02 7.68 -7.11
CA ASN A 484 -16.32 8.23 -5.93
C ASN A 484 -17.30 9.02 -5.06
N ALA A 485 -18.10 9.90 -5.64
CA ALA A 485 -19.11 10.66 -4.90
C ALA A 485 -20.08 9.72 -4.15
N GLU A 486 -20.54 8.64 -4.80
CA GLU A 486 -21.40 7.66 -4.14
C GLU A 486 -20.69 6.90 -3.00
N LEU A 487 -19.44 6.46 -3.20
CA LEU A 487 -18.63 5.79 -2.18
C LEU A 487 -18.40 6.70 -0.97
N HIS A 488 -18.09 7.98 -1.20
CA HIS A 488 -17.97 8.99 -0.15
C HIS A 488 -19.29 9.20 0.60
N GLN A 489 -20.40 9.36 -0.10
CA GLN A 489 -21.71 9.56 0.52
C GLN A 489 -22.14 8.34 1.35
N ARG A 490 -21.84 7.12 0.89
CA ARG A 490 -22.07 5.87 1.66
C ARG A 490 -21.23 5.86 2.93
N ARG A 491 -19.96 6.23 2.83
CA ARG A 491 -19.06 6.29 3.98
C ARG A 491 -19.50 7.32 5.00
N GLU A 492 -19.95 8.49 4.56
CA GLU A 492 -20.51 9.54 5.41
C GLU A 492 -21.74 9.04 6.17
N ARG A 493 -22.71 8.41 5.49
CA ARG A 493 -23.87 7.78 6.14
C ARG A 493 -23.47 6.69 7.13
N ALA A 494 -22.43 5.92 6.81
CA ALA A 494 -21.90 4.91 7.73
C ALA A 494 -21.16 5.54 8.92
N ALA A 495 -20.65 6.76 8.80
CA ALA A 495 -19.99 7.49 9.89
C ALA A 495 -20.99 8.13 10.87
N THR A 496 -22.19 8.52 10.41
CA THR A 496 -23.19 9.22 11.24
C THR A 496 -24.09 8.32 12.11
N GLY A 497 -23.88 7.01 12.14
CA GLY A 497 -24.60 6.10 13.05
C GLY A 497 -24.18 6.24 14.52
N ASP A 498 -24.86 5.54 15.44
CA ASP A 498 -24.73 5.62 16.92
C ASP A 498 -23.35 5.22 17.51
N GLY A 499 -22.27 5.21 16.72
CA GLY A 499 -20.90 4.94 17.15
C GLY A 499 -19.98 6.16 17.02
N PRO A 500 -18.84 6.19 17.73
CA PRO A 500 -17.86 7.28 17.68
C PRO A 500 -17.04 7.30 16.38
N ARG A 501 -17.69 7.12 15.23
CA ARG A 501 -17.01 7.08 13.93
C ARG A 501 -16.68 8.50 13.50
N ARG A 502 -15.39 8.85 13.55
CA ARG A 502 -14.92 10.13 13.00
C ARG A 502 -15.06 10.11 11.48
N ASP A 503 -15.42 11.26 10.91
CA ASP A 503 -15.26 11.53 9.49
C ASP A 503 -13.78 11.28 9.10
N PRO A 504 -13.48 10.41 8.11
CA PRO A 504 -12.11 10.24 7.63
C PRO A 504 -11.51 11.51 7.05
N PHE A 505 -12.35 12.38 6.49
CA PHE A 505 -11.94 13.57 5.75
C PHE A 505 -12.78 14.77 6.19
N PRO A 506 -12.68 15.20 7.46
CA PRO A 506 -13.44 16.35 7.89
C PRO A 506 -13.03 17.56 7.04
N ALA A 507 -14.03 18.32 6.61
CA ALA A 507 -13.82 19.54 5.84
C ALA A 507 -13.12 20.63 6.66
N THR A 508 -13.08 20.47 7.98
CA THR A 508 -12.39 21.36 8.90
C THR A 508 -11.44 20.59 9.80
N HIS A 509 -10.34 21.26 10.20
CA HIS A 509 -9.41 20.72 11.18
C HIS A 509 -8.88 21.82 12.07
N SER A 510 -9.02 21.63 13.38
CA SER A 510 -8.65 22.63 14.36
C SER A 510 -7.43 22.18 15.15
N TYR A 511 -6.45 23.07 15.29
CA TYR A 511 -5.27 22.85 16.12
C TYR A 511 -5.07 24.02 17.08
N ARG A 512 -4.90 23.70 18.38
CA ARG A 512 -4.69 24.69 19.43
C ARG A 512 -3.20 24.89 19.69
N PHE A 513 -2.70 26.09 19.46
CA PHE A 513 -1.28 26.39 19.63
C PHE A 513 -0.97 26.72 21.08
N GLY A 514 -0.22 25.84 21.76
CA GLY A 514 0.18 26.02 23.16
C GLY A 514 1.60 26.57 23.36
N GLN A 515 2.28 26.98 22.30
CA GLN A 515 3.66 27.48 22.37
C GLN A 515 3.87 28.63 21.38
N GLN A 516 4.65 29.61 21.81
CA GLN A 516 5.08 30.75 20.98
C GLN A 516 6.00 30.29 19.85
N GLY A 517 5.94 30.98 18.73
CA GLY A 517 6.83 30.74 17.59
C GLY A 517 6.15 30.94 16.24
N THR A 518 6.89 30.67 15.18
CA THR A 518 6.40 30.76 13.81
C THR A 518 6.40 29.37 13.20
N VAL A 519 5.25 28.97 12.65
CA VAL A 519 5.09 27.71 11.94
C VAL A 519 4.72 28.01 10.49
N ASN A 520 5.53 27.52 9.57
CA ASN A 520 5.20 27.54 8.16
C ASN A 520 4.54 26.22 7.79
N VAL A 521 3.49 26.29 6.99
CA VAL A 521 2.84 25.13 6.40
C VAL A 521 2.78 25.28 4.90
N VAL A 522 2.80 24.16 4.20
CA VAL A 522 2.62 24.09 2.74
C VAL A 522 1.39 23.26 2.43
N ASN A 523 0.75 23.51 1.29
CA ASN A 523 -0.17 22.54 0.69
C ASN A 523 0.62 21.61 -0.24
N PRO A 524 0.82 20.34 0.13
CA PRO A 524 1.64 19.41 -0.65
C PRO A 524 1.18 19.19 -2.10
N ALA A 525 -0.12 19.32 -2.37
CA ALA A 525 -0.67 19.20 -3.73
C ALA A 525 -0.19 20.32 -4.66
N THR A 526 0.41 21.39 -4.13
CA THR A 526 0.98 22.49 -4.91
C THR A 526 2.49 22.36 -5.11
N CYS A 527 3.12 21.29 -4.63
CA CYS A 527 4.58 21.12 -4.70
C CYS A 527 5.14 20.93 -6.11
N GLY A 528 4.31 20.50 -7.06
CA GLY A 528 4.67 20.47 -8.49
C GLY A 528 4.58 21.83 -9.19
N GLN A 529 4.06 22.87 -8.52
CA GLN A 529 3.90 24.21 -9.10
C GLN A 529 5.19 25.03 -8.93
N PRO A 530 5.45 26.03 -9.79
CA PRO A 530 6.62 26.90 -9.67
C PRO A 530 6.70 27.65 -8.33
N THR A 531 5.54 27.95 -7.74
CA THR A 531 5.42 28.62 -6.45
C THR A 531 4.41 27.84 -5.59
N PRO A 532 4.87 26.93 -4.73
CA PRO A 532 4.00 26.20 -3.82
C PRO A 532 3.22 27.16 -2.91
N ALA A 533 1.98 26.80 -2.60
CA ALA A 533 1.18 27.53 -1.63
C ALA A 533 1.74 27.30 -0.23
N VAL A 534 2.14 28.39 0.44
CA VAL A 534 2.66 28.38 1.80
C VAL A 534 1.83 29.35 2.64
N ALA A 535 1.54 28.95 3.88
CA ALA A 535 0.98 29.82 4.91
C ALA A 535 1.87 29.89 6.15
N THR A 536 1.74 31.00 6.89
CA THR A 536 2.49 31.23 8.13
C THR A 536 1.53 31.47 9.29
N VAL A 537 1.73 30.73 10.38
CA VAL A 537 1.08 30.98 11.67
C VAL A 537 2.13 31.51 12.64
N THR A 538 1.95 32.73 13.12
CA THR A 538 2.81 33.31 14.17
C THR A 538 2.06 33.33 15.49
N VAL A 539 2.61 32.68 16.50
CA VAL A 539 2.05 32.59 17.86
C VAL A 539 2.82 33.54 18.77
N ILE A 540 2.13 34.54 19.30
CA ILE A 540 2.65 35.56 20.22
C ILE A 540 2.16 35.30 21.66
N PRO A 541 2.83 35.87 22.68
CA PRO A 541 2.45 35.71 24.09
C PRO A 541 1.02 36.13 24.41
#